data_AF-A0A3G6S3P9-F1
#
_entry.id   AF-A0A3G6S3P9-F1
#
_cell.length_a   1.000
_cell.length_b   1.000
_cell.length_c   1.000
_cell.angle_alpha   90.00
_cell.angle_beta   90.00
_cell.angle_gamma   90.00
#
_symmetry.space_group_name_H-M   'P 1'
#
loop_
_entity.id
_entity.type
_entity.pdbx_description
1 polymer ?
#
loop_
_entity_poly.entity_id
_entity_poly.type
_entity_poly.pdbx_seq_one_letter_code
_entity_poly.pdbx_strand_id
1 'polypeptide(L)'
;MTEYEAQQTALHFQRYIDDSSDEGRRELNDYEISIESVEAYRRAEGELKGKREDASNNYLYKPEQVNWKMLEKLGLNKEILQELGVLESMLKGYKTDKLVPVHIDVGTVKGIIEARLSLRANDFGEVELLFHPVRKVPDFAEPFFGHTFQEEDKRNLMGNGNMGRVVDLVHRIRGERVPSLISRDRLTNELIQVRAEFVRIPLVIKGVTLDEEQRKILREGKPLYLENMLSARGTLLNAAVQYNADKRYVEFLFDKNVRRVGVEDFRSDPEVFRGKKLKKWQMDKLRVVEVAYVHGLVDKNGKRYQGYLRFDKRMEKFEFSFKNVWKGSRNRSKGKVGIERGGCESLLFL
;
A
#
# COMPACT_ATOMS: atom_id res chain seq x y z
N MET A 1 -23.57 18.19 2.31
CA MET A 1 -24.91 17.61 2.50
C MET A 1 -25.69 18.69 3.19
N THR A 2 -26.67 19.26 2.50
CA THR A 2 -27.58 20.22 3.14
C THR A 2 -28.57 19.45 4.01
N GLU A 3 -29.13 20.09 5.02
CA GLU A 3 -30.14 19.51 5.92
C GLU A 3 -31.32 18.92 5.12
N TYR A 4 -31.67 19.60 4.03
CA TYR A 4 -32.68 19.14 3.07
C TYR A 4 -32.31 17.80 2.41
N GLU A 5 -31.06 17.61 1.99
CA GLU A 5 -30.62 16.34 1.39
C GLU A 5 -30.61 15.18 2.39
N ALA A 6 -30.28 15.49 3.66
CA ALA A 6 -30.34 14.51 4.73
C ALA A 6 -31.79 14.08 5.01
N GLN A 7 -32.73 15.03 5.07
CA GLN A 7 -34.16 14.75 5.23
C GLN A 7 -34.74 13.93 4.08
N GLN A 8 -34.42 14.27 2.82
CA GLN A 8 -34.90 13.50 1.67
C GLN A 8 -34.31 12.08 1.63
N THR A 9 -33.06 11.92 2.07
CA THR A 9 -32.43 10.59 2.18
C THR A 9 -33.07 9.77 3.29
N ALA A 10 -33.38 10.38 4.44
CA ALA A 10 -34.08 9.73 5.54
C ALA A 10 -35.49 9.28 5.12
N LEU A 11 -36.26 10.14 4.44
CA LEU A 11 -37.58 9.81 3.90
C LEU A 11 -37.55 8.65 2.89
N HIS A 12 -36.53 8.62 2.02
CA HIS A 12 -36.36 7.54 1.05
C HIS A 12 -35.96 6.21 1.72
N PHE A 13 -35.13 6.26 2.77
CA PHE A 13 -34.80 5.08 3.57
C PHE A 13 -35.99 4.55 4.33
N GLN A 14 -36.82 5.43 4.89
CA GLN A 14 -38.03 5.03 5.63
C GLN A 14 -39.00 4.26 4.74
N ARG A 15 -39.31 4.77 3.54
CA ARG A 15 -40.17 4.05 2.58
C ARG A 15 -39.61 2.67 2.20
N TYR A 16 -38.29 2.56 2.06
CA TYR A 16 -37.65 1.28 1.73
C TYR A 16 -37.77 0.26 2.87
N ILE A 17 -37.72 0.69 4.13
CA ILE A 17 -37.97 -0.16 5.31
C ILE A 17 -39.45 -0.57 5.36
N ASP A 18 -40.35 0.38 5.09
CA ASP A 18 -41.79 0.14 5.09
C ASP A 18 -42.20 -0.85 3.99
N ASP A 19 -41.52 -0.84 2.84
CA ASP A 19 -41.78 -1.74 1.69
C ASP A 19 -41.03 -3.10 1.76
N SER A 20 -40.20 -3.34 2.78
CA SER A 20 -39.39 -4.56 2.92
C SER A 20 -40.18 -5.76 3.50
N SER A 21 -39.86 -6.98 3.08
CA SER A 21 -40.45 -8.22 3.63
C SER A 21 -40.08 -8.44 5.10
N ASP A 22 -40.84 -9.25 5.83
CA ASP A 22 -40.63 -9.46 7.29
C ASP A 22 -39.25 -10.04 7.64
N GLU A 23 -38.63 -10.84 6.75
CA GLU A 23 -37.23 -11.27 6.89
C GLU A 23 -36.23 -10.13 6.63
N GLY A 24 -36.49 -9.29 5.63
CA GLY A 24 -35.69 -8.09 5.34
C GLY A 24 -35.76 -7.06 6.46
N ARG A 25 -36.91 -6.92 7.14
CA ARG A 25 -37.07 -6.05 8.32
C ARG A 25 -36.28 -6.56 9.51
N ARG A 26 -36.23 -7.88 9.73
CA ARG A 26 -35.43 -8.49 10.82
C ARG A 26 -33.93 -8.29 10.61
N GLU A 27 -33.43 -8.41 9.38
CA GLU A 27 -32.03 -8.11 9.07
C GLU A 27 -31.66 -6.62 9.21
N LEU A 28 -32.64 -5.71 9.13
CA LEU A 28 -32.43 -4.27 9.24
C LEU A 28 -32.46 -3.75 10.69
N ASN A 29 -33.13 -4.46 11.61
CA ASN A 29 -33.12 -4.14 13.05
C ASN A 29 -31.70 -4.21 13.66
N ASP A 30 -30.83 -5.09 13.14
CA ASP A 30 -29.43 -5.17 13.57
C ASP A 30 -28.60 -3.91 13.22
N TYR A 31 -29.15 -3.02 12.37
CA TYR A 31 -28.53 -1.78 11.94
C TYR A 31 -29.30 -0.53 12.39
N GLU A 32 -30.31 -0.68 13.26
CA GLU A 32 -31.01 0.45 13.88
C GLU A 32 -30.06 1.19 14.81
N ILE A 33 -29.69 2.42 14.44
CA ILE A 33 -28.85 3.27 15.28
C ILE A 33 -29.78 4.13 16.13
N SER A 34 -29.94 3.78 17.41
CA SER A 34 -30.68 4.62 18.36
C SER A 34 -29.98 5.97 18.56
N ILE A 35 -30.77 7.04 18.62
CA ILE A 35 -30.30 8.40 18.89
C ILE A 35 -29.54 8.46 20.23
N GLU A 36 -29.95 7.65 21.22
CA GLU A 36 -29.26 7.53 22.51
C GLU A 36 -27.86 6.93 22.37
N SER A 37 -27.67 5.98 21.44
CA SER A 37 -26.35 5.39 21.13
C SER A 37 -25.40 6.44 20.52
N VAL A 38 -25.93 7.34 19.69
CA VAL A 38 -25.15 8.42 19.05
C VAL A 38 -24.77 9.50 20.05
N GLU A 39 -25.66 9.82 20.98
CA GLU A 39 -25.38 10.78 22.06
C GLU A 39 -24.38 10.22 23.09
N ALA A 40 -24.48 8.93 23.43
CA ALA A 40 -23.48 8.24 24.25
C ALA A 40 -22.09 8.25 23.57
N TYR A 41 -22.03 8.06 22.26
CA TYR A 41 -20.78 8.11 21.49
C TYR A 41 -20.18 9.53 21.43
N ARG A 42 -21.01 10.58 21.35
CA ARG A 42 -20.54 11.99 21.39
C ARG A 42 -19.99 12.39 22.75
N ARG A 43 -20.59 11.92 23.85
CA ARG A 43 -20.05 12.12 25.22
C ARG A 43 -18.71 11.37 25.40
N ALA A 44 -18.62 10.13 24.91
CA ALA A 44 -17.37 9.36 24.91
C ALA A 44 -16.26 10.00 24.03
N GLU A 45 -16.59 10.62 22.89
CA GLU A 45 -15.63 11.40 22.09
C GLU A 45 -15.14 12.67 22.79
N GLY A 46 -15.97 13.30 23.63
CA GLY A 46 -15.58 14.41 24.49
C GLY A 46 -14.54 14.01 25.52
N GLU A 47 -14.69 12.83 26.12
CA GLU A 47 -13.74 12.26 27.09
C GLU A 47 -12.48 11.67 26.42
N LEU A 48 -12.59 11.13 25.20
CA LEU A 48 -11.45 10.66 24.38
C LEU A 48 -10.59 11.79 23.80
N LYS A 49 -11.11 13.02 23.69
CA LYS A 49 -10.31 14.19 23.32
C LYS A 49 -9.35 14.65 24.43
N GLY A 50 -9.61 14.30 25.69
CA GLY A 50 -8.67 14.50 26.81
C GLY A 50 -7.57 13.43 26.91
N LYS A 51 -7.58 12.41 26.05
CA LYS A 51 -6.60 11.29 26.04
C LYS A 51 -6.04 11.01 24.64
N ARG A 52 -5.77 12.06 23.86
CA ARG A 52 -5.18 11.97 22.51
C ARG A 52 -3.80 12.65 22.39
N GLU A 53 -3.02 12.66 23.47
CA GLU A 53 -1.62 13.09 23.43
C GLU A 53 -0.59 11.94 23.37
N ASP A 54 -0.96 10.66 23.56
CA ASP A 54 0.03 9.57 23.61
C ASP A 54 -0.23 8.41 22.63
N ALA A 55 -0.26 8.71 21.33
CA ALA A 55 -0.11 7.69 20.27
C ALA A 55 1.32 7.70 19.69
N SER A 56 2.27 7.32 20.55
CA SER A 56 3.64 6.83 20.33
C SER A 56 4.53 7.52 19.27
N ASN A 57 5.46 8.34 19.74
CA ASN A 57 6.78 8.49 19.12
C ASN A 57 7.54 7.16 19.28
N ASN A 58 7.27 6.17 18.42
CA ASN A 58 7.82 4.81 18.53
C ASN A 58 9.28 4.76 18.02
N TYR A 59 10.16 5.52 18.68
CA TYR A 59 11.60 5.47 18.43
C TYR A 59 12.20 4.22 19.05
N LEU A 60 13.00 3.50 18.27
CA LEU A 60 13.76 2.35 18.75
C LEU A 60 14.99 2.79 19.54
N TYR A 61 15.56 3.93 19.16
CA TYR A 61 16.73 4.53 19.79
C TYR A 61 16.43 5.97 20.21
N LYS A 62 16.93 6.37 21.37
CA LYS A 62 16.91 7.75 21.81
C LYS A 62 18.12 8.50 21.22
N PRO A 63 18.00 9.79 20.88
CA PRO A 63 19.13 10.58 20.38
C PRO A 63 20.37 10.53 21.28
N GLU A 64 20.18 10.43 22.60
CA GLU A 64 21.28 10.43 23.58
C GLU A 64 22.10 9.12 23.55
N GLN A 65 21.55 8.04 22.96
CA GLN A 65 22.26 6.77 22.81
C GLN A 65 23.21 6.76 21.60
N VAL A 66 23.07 7.72 20.68
CA VAL A 66 23.90 7.80 19.48
C VAL A 66 25.27 8.38 19.82
N ASN A 67 26.34 7.73 19.34
CA ASN A 67 27.70 8.22 19.51
C ASN A 67 28.00 9.41 18.59
N TRP A 68 27.52 10.60 18.95
CA TRP A 68 27.69 11.83 18.18
C TRP A 68 29.16 12.18 17.92
N LYS A 69 30.05 11.91 18.88
CA LYS A 69 31.50 12.13 18.73
C LYS A 69 32.11 11.30 17.59
N MET A 70 31.61 10.08 17.36
CA MET A 70 32.03 9.27 16.22
C MET A 70 31.47 9.82 14.92
N LEU A 71 30.20 10.23 14.91
CA LEU A 71 29.54 10.82 13.73
C LEU A 71 30.22 12.12 13.28
N GLU A 72 30.68 12.95 14.21
CA GLU A 72 31.40 14.21 13.90
C GLU A 72 32.67 13.95 13.09
N LYS A 73 33.40 12.86 13.38
CA LYS A 73 34.59 12.44 12.60
C LYS A 73 34.23 12.04 11.16
N LEU A 74 32.97 11.69 10.94
CA LEU A 74 32.42 11.37 9.64
C LEU A 74 31.76 12.59 8.95
N GLY A 75 31.89 13.77 9.56
CA GLY A 75 31.25 15.01 9.12
C GLY A 75 29.73 14.99 9.26
N LEU A 76 29.22 14.22 10.20
CA LEU A 76 27.80 14.11 10.52
C LEU A 76 27.55 14.65 11.93
N ASN A 77 26.46 15.36 12.12
CA ASN A 77 25.97 15.72 13.45
C ASN A 77 24.44 15.68 13.47
N LYS A 78 23.85 15.95 14.62
CA LYS A 78 22.40 15.87 14.81
C LYS A 78 21.66 16.84 13.89
N GLU A 79 22.16 18.06 13.78
CA GLU A 79 21.59 19.16 13.02
C GLU A 79 21.57 18.81 11.52
N ILE A 80 22.70 18.35 10.97
CA ILE A 80 22.81 17.91 9.57
C ILE A 80 21.84 16.75 9.28
N LEU A 81 21.77 15.74 10.17
CA LEU A 81 20.87 14.61 9.97
C LEU A 81 19.38 15.01 10.08
N GLN A 82 19.06 16.05 10.86
CA GLN A 82 17.73 16.64 10.95
C GLN A 82 17.37 17.47 9.71
N GLU A 83 18.28 18.32 9.25
CA GLU A 83 18.11 19.14 8.03
C GLU A 83 17.93 18.26 6.79
N LEU A 84 18.69 17.16 6.71
CA LEU A 84 18.52 16.14 5.67
C LEU A 84 17.22 15.35 5.83
N GLY A 85 16.51 15.47 6.96
CA GLY A 85 15.26 14.76 7.24
C GLY A 85 15.43 13.24 7.39
N VAL A 86 16.63 12.78 7.78
CA VAL A 86 16.96 11.35 7.89
C VAL A 86 17.02 10.85 9.32
N LEU A 87 17.26 11.75 10.29
CA LEU A 87 17.43 11.37 11.71
C LEU A 87 16.24 10.57 12.25
N GLU A 88 15.01 11.00 11.95
CA GLU A 88 13.80 10.34 12.45
C GLU A 88 13.73 8.87 12.00
N SER A 89 14.04 8.59 10.73
CA SER A 89 14.06 7.23 10.18
C SER A 89 15.10 6.35 10.87
N MET A 90 16.29 6.90 11.12
CA MET A 90 17.40 6.21 11.80
C MET A 90 17.04 5.86 13.24
N LEU A 91 16.46 6.81 14.00
CA LEU A 91 16.03 6.58 15.39
C LEU A 91 14.90 5.56 15.48
N LYS A 92 14.10 5.40 14.43
CA LYS A 92 13.09 4.33 14.31
C LYS A 92 13.67 2.97 13.89
N GLY A 93 14.98 2.89 13.66
CA GLY A 93 15.69 1.67 13.26
C GLY A 93 15.67 1.39 11.76
N TYR A 94 15.25 2.36 10.94
CA TYR A 94 15.29 2.23 9.48
C TYR A 94 16.61 2.76 8.92
N LYS A 95 16.98 2.26 7.73
CA LYS A 95 17.98 2.92 6.89
C LYS A 95 17.44 4.27 6.42
N THR A 96 18.34 5.24 6.23
CA THR A 96 18.01 6.51 5.56
C THR A 96 17.34 6.23 4.21
N ASP A 97 16.34 7.02 3.83
CA ASP A 97 15.60 6.88 2.57
C ASP A 97 16.34 7.49 1.36
N LYS A 98 17.47 8.16 1.63
CA LYS A 98 18.36 8.82 0.68
C LYS A 98 19.83 8.53 1.02
N LEU A 99 20.70 8.83 0.06
CA LEU A 99 22.14 8.81 0.26
C LEU A 99 22.57 10.02 1.10
N VAL A 100 23.51 9.78 2.00
CA VAL A 100 24.12 10.78 2.88
C VAL A 100 25.61 10.81 2.55
N PRO A 101 26.20 11.99 2.32
CA PRO A 101 27.63 12.14 2.14
C PRO A 101 28.33 11.90 3.49
N VAL A 102 29.31 10.99 3.48
CA VAL A 102 30.10 10.65 4.67
C VAL A 102 31.56 10.94 4.41
N HIS A 103 32.15 11.78 5.24
CA HIS A 103 33.57 12.10 5.17
C HIS A 103 34.39 10.95 5.76
N ILE A 104 35.34 10.43 4.99
CA ILE A 104 36.28 9.41 5.43
C ILE A 104 37.65 10.07 5.50
N ASP A 105 38.28 10.01 6.66
CA ASP A 105 39.66 10.43 6.89
C ASP A 105 40.38 9.30 7.67
N VAL A 106 40.89 8.32 6.93
CA VAL A 106 41.56 7.13 7.50
C VAL A 106 42.93 6.96 6.85
N GLY A 107 43.97 7.34 7.59
CA GLY A 107 45.36 7.24 7.14
C GLY A 107 45.63 8.12 5.92
N THR A 108 45.93 7.51 4.78
CA THR A 108 46.16 8.20 3.50
C THR A 108 44.88 8.38 2.67
N VAL A 109 43.76 7.78 3.09
CA VAL A 109 42.50 7.83 2.35
C VAL A 109 41.64 8.96 2.92
N LYS A 110 41.50 10.03 2.13
CA LYS A 110 40.58 11.14 2.41
C LYS A 110 39.56 11.26 1.30
N GLY A 111 38.28 11.40 1.64
CA GLY A 111 37.24 11.60 0.63
C GLY A 111 35.83 11.61 1.19
N ILE A 112 34.86 11.70 0.28
CA ILE A 112 33.43 11.62 0.58
C ILE A 112 32.88 10.37 -0.08
N ILE A 113 32.15 9.57 0.68
CA ILE A 113 31.45 8.40 0.17
C ILE A 113 29.95 8.61 0.39
N GLU A 114 29.18 8.44 -0.68
CA GLU A 114 27.72 8.38 -0.59
C GLU A 114 27.29 7.02 -0.03
N ALA A 115 26.42 7.05 0.97
CA ALA A 115 25.90 5.83 1.60
C ALA A 115 24.51 6.02 2.20
N ARG A 116 23.82 4.91 2.42
CA ARG A 116 22.71 4.90 3.37
C ARG A 116 23.24 4.62 4.77
N LEU A 117 22.60 5.20 5.77
CA LEU A 117 22.98 5.03 7.17
C LEU A 117 21.87 4.32 7.94
N SER A 118 22.22 3.50 8.92
CA SER A 118 21.25 2.96 9.87
C SER A 118 21.85 2.85 11.27
N LEU A 119 20.99 2.71 12.28
CA LEU A 119 21.42 2.50 13.66
C LEU A 119 21.10 1.07 14.09
N ARG A 120 22.02 0.44 14.83
CA ARG A 120 21.84 -0.90 15.38
C ARG A 120 22.43 -1.01 16.77
N ALA A 121 21.68 -1.58 17.71
CA ALA A 121 22.24 -1.99 18.99
C ALA A 121 23.17 -3.20 18.81
N ASN A 122 24.38 -3.13 19.38
CA ASN A 122 25.29 -4.27 19.47
C ASN A 122 24.92 -5.21 20.64
N ASP A 123 25.70 -6.27 20.84
CA ASP A 123 25.45 -7.28 21.89
C ASP A 123 25.53 -6.70 23.32
N PHE A 124 26.17 -5.53 23.49
CA PHE A 124 26.26 -4.79 24.75
C PHE A 124 25.13 -3.75 24.92
N GLY A 125 24.24 -3.62 23.93
CA GLY A 125 23.15 -2.65 23.93
C GLY A 125 23.57 -1.24 23.49
N GLU A 126 24.81 -1.05 23.04
CA GLU A 126 25.29 0.24 22.54
C GLU A 126 24.81 0.48 21.11
N VAL A 127 24.38 1.70 20.79
CA VAL A 127 23.85 2.04 19.47
C VAL A 127 24.99 2.43 18.54
N GLU A 128 25.23 1.60 17.54
CA GLU A 128 26.25 1.80 16.51
C GLU A 128 25.65 2.33 15.21
N LEU A 129 26.45 3.12 14.49
CA LEU A 129 26.17 3.53 13.12
C LEU A 129 26.62 2.43 12.14
N LEU A 130 25.69 1.95 11.33
CA LEU A 130 25.99 1.08 10.19
C LEU A 130 26.04 1.87 8.90
N PHE A 131 27.08 1.58 8.12
CA PHE A 131 27.39 2.23 6.86
C PHE A 131 27.08 1.31 5.67
N HIS A 132 26.23 1.77 4.75
CA HIS A 132 25.84 1.02 3.55
C HIS A 132 26.30 1.78 2.30
N PRO A 133 27.57 1.62 1.88
CA PRO A 133 28.14 2.36 0.76
C PRO A 133 27.52 1.97 -0.58
N VAL A 134 27.47 2.91 -1.52
CA VAL A 134 27.04 2.65 -2.89
C VAL A 134 28.05 1.76 -3.62
N ARG A 135 27.55 0.66 -4.19
CA ARG A 135 28.29 -0.24 -5.08
C ARG A 135 27.86 -0.03 -6.52
N LYS A 136 28.74 -0.28 -7.49
CA LYS A 136 28.39 -0.22 -8.92
C LYS A 136 27.32 -1.25 -9.30
N VAL A 137 27.48 -2.47 -8.79
CA VAL A 137 26.55 -3.59 -8.96
C VAL A 137 26.52 -4.41 -7.66
N PRO A 138 25.47 -5.20 -7.42
CA PRO A 138 25.51 -6.21 -6.38
C PRO A 138 26.64 -7.19 -6.64
N ASP A 139 27.26 -7.66 -5.57
CA ASP A 139 28.27 -8.70 -5.68
C ASP A 139 27.58 -10.05 -5.87
N PHE A 140 27.70 -10.59 -7.07
CA PHE A 140 27.21 -11.92 -7.44
C PHE A 140 28.36 -12.92 -7.68
N ALA A 141 29.61 -12.50 -7.47
CA ALA A 141 30.78 -13.34 -7.74
C ALA A 141 30.94 -14.41 -6.66
N GLU A 142 30.73 -14.02 -5.41
CA GLU A 142 30.83 -14.91 -4.25
C GLU A 142 29.46 -15.43 -3.80
N PRO A 143 29.39 -16.65 -3.21
CA PRO A 143 28.17 -17.16 -2.61
C PRO A 143 27.65 -16.24 -1.49
N PHE A 144 26.41 -15.79 -1.63
CA PHE A 144 25.76 -14.97 -0.62
C PHE A 144 25.17 -15.85 0.47
N PHE A 145 25.89 -15.98 1.59
CA PHE A 145 25.54 -16.91 2.67
C PHE A 145 25.36 -18.35 2.17
N GLY A 146 26.28 -18.81 1.31
CA GLY A 146 26.21 -20.15 0.71
C GLY A 146 25.22 -20.30 -0.43
N HIS A 147 24.46 -19.25 -0.80
CA HIS A 147 23.60 -19.25 -1.98
C HIS A 147 24.33 -18.71 -3.21
N THR A 148 24.37 -19.51 -4.28
CA THR A 148 24.87 -19.09 -5.59
C THR A 148 23.70 -18.63 -6.47
N PHE A 149 23.76 -17.39 -6.94
CA PHE A 149 22.67 -16.79 -7.71
C PHE A 149 22.56 -17.36 -9.12
N GLN A 150 21.35 -17.78 -9.48
CA GLN A 150 20.98 -18.15 -10.83
C GLN A 150 20.78 -16.90 -11.70
N GLU A 151 20.81 -17.06 -13.02
CA GLU A 151 20.58 -15.93 -13.94
C GLU A 151 19.20 -15.28 -13.74
N GLU A 152 18.18 -16.06 -13.38
CA GLU A 152 16.87 -15.51 -13.02
C GLU A 152 16.92 -14.66 -11.74
N ASP A 153 17.64 -15.10 -10.71
CA ASP A 153 17.81 -14.34 -9.47
C ASP A 153 18.46 -12.99 -9.76
N LYS A 154 19.54 -12.99 -10.55
CA LYS A 154 20.28 -11.78 -10.93
C LYS A 154 19.37 -10.84 -11.73
N ARG A 155 18.62 -11.36 -12.71
CA ARG A 155 17.67 -10.57 -13.50
C ARG A 155 16.60 -9.92 -12.61
N ASN A 156 16.03 -10.67 -11.67
CA ASN A 156 14.98 -10.16 -10.77
C ASN A 156 15.54 -9.09 -9.81
N LEU A 157 16.68 -9.36 -9.15
CA LEU A 157 17.36 -8.41 -8.27
C LEU A 157 17.78 -7.13 -8.99
N MET A 158 18.27 -7.24 -10.23
CA MET A 158 18.67 -6.08 -11.04
C MET A 158 17.48 -5.32 -11.63
N GLY A 159 16.41 -6.03 -12.02
CA GLY A 159 15.21 -5.42 -12.60
C GLY A 159 14.29 -4.80 -11.56
N ASN A 160 13.71 -5.63 -10.69
CA ASN A 160 12.70 -5.18 -9.72
C ASN A 160 13.23 -5.09 -8.27
N GLY A 161 14.48 -5.47 -8.02
CA GLY A 161 15.08 -5.36 -6.68
C GLY A 161 14.72 -6.47 -5.70
N ASN A 162 13.92 -7.46 -6.08
CA ASN A 162 13.52 -8.58 -5.24
C ASN A 162 13.81 -9.88 -5.97
N MET A 163 14.39 -10.87 -5.30
CA MET A 163 14.77 -12.12 -5.97
C MET A 163 13.55 -12.93 -6.46
N GLY A 164 12.42 -12.83 -5.74
CA GLY A 164 11.15 -13.43 -6.16
C GLY A 164 10.83 -14.80 -5.57
N ARG A 165 11.68 -15.32 -4.69
CA ARG A 165 11.52 -16.64 -4.08
C ARG A 165 12.27 -16.74 -2.75
N VAL A 166 11.88 -17.72 -1.94
CA VAL A 166 12.61 -18.14 -0.75
C VAL A 166 13.77 -19.05 -1.14
N VAL A 167 14.92 -18.87 -0.47
CA VAL A 167 16.10 -19.74 -0.54
C VAL A 167 16.62 -20.05 0.85
N ASP A 168 17.26 -21.20 0.99
CA ASP A 168 17.96 -21.53 2.22
C ASP A 168 19.34 -20.85 2.24
N LEU A 169 19.53 -19.95 3.20
CA LEU A 169 20.82 -19.32 3.47
C LEU A 169 21.53 -19.98 4.65
N VAL A 170 22.85 -20.08 4.57
CA VAL A 170 23.68 -20.63 5.65
C VAL A 170 23.90 -19.56 6.71
N HIS A 171 23.46 -19.84 7.94
CA HIS A 171 23.68 -18.96 9.08
C HIS A 171 25.18 -18.90 9.41
N ARG A 172 25.79 -17.70 9.35
CA ARG A 172 27.25 -17.54 9.52
C ARG A 172 27.84 -18.17 10.79
N ILE A 173 27.12 -18.09 11.91
CA ILE A 173 27.57 -18.63 13.20
C ILE A 173 27.21 -20.12 13.37
N ARG A 174 25.94 -20.47 13.17
CA ARG A 174 25.41 -21.80 13.49
C ARG A 174 25.58 -22.83 12.36
N GLY A 175 25.86 -22.41 11.13
CA GLY A 175 25.97 -23.29 9.96
C GLY A 175 24.64 -23.88 9.46
N GLU A 176 23.54 -23.69 10.18
CA GLU A 176 22.22 -24.15 9.78
C GLU A 176 21.70 -23.46 8.52
N ARG A 177 20.80 -24.14 7.80
CA ARG A 177 20.08 -23.60 6.65
C ARG A 177 18.82 -22.88 7.11
N VAL A 178 18.66 -21.64 6.69
CA VAL A 178 17.57 -20.74 7.11
C VAL A 178 16.81 -20.24 5.89
N PRO A 179 15.53 -20.61 5.72
CA PRO A 179 14.69 -20.09 4.65
C PRO A 179 14.62 -18.56 4.72
N SER A 180 15.00 -17.88 3.64
CA SER A 180 15.17 -16.44 3.59
C SER A 180 14.78 -15.86 2.23
N LEU A 181 14.31 -14.61 2.25
CA LEU A 181 14.12 -13.78 1.06
C LEU A 181 15.32 -12.85 0.88
N ILE A 182 15.62 -12.52 -0.37
CA ILE A 182 16.71 -11.61 -0.74
C ILE A 182 16.16 -10.47 -1.60
N SER A 183 16.53 -9.24 -1.24
CA SER A 183 16.29 -8.04 -2.04
C SER A 183 17.58 -7.25 -2.21
N ARG A 184 17.60 -6.39 -3.22
CA ARG A 184 18.64 -5.40 -3.45
C ARG A 184 18.16 -4.05 -2.95
N ASP A 185 18.97 -3.42 -2.10
CA ASP A 185 18.86 -2.00 -1.79
C ASP A 185 19.15 -1.21 -3.07
N ARG A 186 18.13 -0.56 -3.63
CA ARG A 186 18.23 0.06 -4.97
C ARG A 186 19.13 1.29 -5.01
N LEU A 187 19.42 1.91 -3.86
CA LEU A 187 20.31 3.06 -3.80
C LEU A 187 21.78 2.63 -3.68
N THR A 188 22.05 1.52 -2.99
CA THR A 188 23.42 1.10 -2.65
C THR A 188 23.89 -0.13 -3.41
N ASN A 189 22.98 -0.83 -4.10
CA ASN A 189 23.18 -2.16 -4.68
C ASN A 189 23.58 -3.24 -3.66
N GLU A 190 23.38 -2.99 -2.37
CA GLU A 190 23.60 -3.98 -1.31
C GLU A 190 22.55 -5.09 -1.35
N LEU A 191 22.96 -6.35 -1.21
CA LEU A 191 22.04 -7.48 -1.07
C LEU A 191 21.65 -7.65 0.40
N ILE A 192 20.34 -7.64 0.66
CA ILE A 192 19.73 -7.71 1.98
C ILE A 192 18.89 -8.98 2.08
N GLN A 193 19.06 -9.71 3.17
CA GLN A 193 18.23 -10.86 3.48
C GLN A 193 17.24 -10.59 4.61
N VAL A 194 16.12 -11.30 4.59
CA VAL A 194 15.23 -11.50 5.74
C VAL A 194 14.92 -12.98 5.87
N ARG A 195 14.89 -13.49 7.09
CA ARG A 195 14.39 -14.85 7.32
C ARG A 195 12.89 -14.89 7.03
N ALA A 196 12.43 -15.95 6.39
CA ALA A 196 11.03 -16.13 6.02
C ALA A 196 10.10 -16.05 7.24
N GLU A 197 10.55 -16.56 8.40
CA GLU A 197 9.82 -16.49 9.68
C GLU A 197 9.50 -15.05 10.15
N PHE A 198 10.31 -14.07 9.75
CA PHE A 198 10.14 -12.66 10.10
C PHE A 198 9.40 -11.84 9.03
N VAL A 199 9.02 -12.47 7.91
CA VAL A 199 8.21 -11.81 6.89
C VAL A 199 6.80 -11.58 7.45
N ARG A 200 6.39 -10.32 7.48
CA ARG A 200 5.06 -9.89 7.93
C ARG A 200 4.35 -9.22 6.76
N ILE A 201 3.23 -9.80 6.33
CA ILE A 201 2.39 -9.28 5.26
C ILE A 201 1.16 -8.62 5.90
N PRO A 202 0.86 -7.35 5.60
CA PRO A 202 -0.32 -6.68 6.14
C PRO A 202 -1.61 -7.36 5.62
N LEU A 203 -2.67 -7.31 6.43
CA LEU A 203 -3.99 -7.78 6.01
C LEU A 203 -4.59 -6.91 4.90
N VAL A 204 -4.30 -5.60 4.92
CA VAL A 204 -4.87 -4.63 3.98
C VAL A 204 -3.75 -3.87 3.28
N ILE A 205 -3.75 -3.89 1.94
CA ILE A 205 -2.86 -3.08 1.10
C ILE A 205 -3.70 -2.08 0.33
N LYS A 206 -3.52 -0.79 0.63
CA LYS A 206 -4.24 0.32 -0.04
C LYS A 206 -5.76 0.08 -0.14
N GLY A 207 -6.36 -0.45 0.93
CA GLY A 207 -7.80 -0.71 1.01
C GLY A 207 -8.25 -2.04 0.41
N VAL A 208 -7.38 -2.82 -0.22
CA VAL A 208 -7.66 -4.21 -0.62
C VAL A 208 -7.34 -5.13 0.55
N THR A 209 -8.34 -5.89 1.02
CA THR A 209 -8.13 -6.94 2.02
C THR A 209 -7.60 -8.19 1.33
N LEU A 210 -6.45 -8.68 1.77
CA LEU A 210 -5.82 -9.88 1.22
C LEU A 210 -6.38 -11.14 1.88
N ASP A 211 -6.64 -12.16 1.06
CA ASP A 211 -6.96 -13.49 1.57
C ASP A 211 -5.70 -14.25 2.05
N GLU A 212 -5.87 -15.51 2.46
CA GLU A 212 -4.76 -16.33 2.95
C GLU A 212 -3.77 -16.73 1.84
N GLU A 213 -4.26 -17.03 0.65
CA GLU A 213 -3.46 -17.45 -0.50
C GLU A 213 -2.61 -16.29 -1.02
N GLN A 214 -3.21 -15.12 -1.22
CA GLN A 214 -2.54 -13.86 -1.57
C GLN A 214 -1.43 -13.50 -0.58
N ARG A 215 -1.71 -13.64 0.73
CA ARG A 215 -0.67 -13.40 1.75
C ARG A 215 0.43 -14.46 1.69
N LYS A 216 0.10 -15.72 1.41
CA LYS A 216 1.08 -16.80 1.26
C LYS A 216 2.04 -16.53 0.09
N ILE A 217 1.52 -16.14 -1.07
CA ILE A 217 2.31 -15.77 -2.26
C ILE A 217 3.33 -14.68 -1.92
N LEU A 218 2.89 -13.62 -1.24
CA LEU A 218 3.76 -12.53 -0.81
C LEU A 218 4.79 -12.98 0.24
N ARG A 219 4.43 -13.89 1.17
CA ARG A 219 5.37 -14.47 2.14
C ARG A 219 6.44 -15.33 1.47
N GLU A 220 6.09 -16.02 0.39
CA GLU A 220 7.02 -16.78 -0.45
C GLU A 220 7.90 -15.86 -1.33
N GLY A 221 7.70 -14.54 -1.25
CA GLY A 221 8.47 -13.55 -1.98
C GLY A 221 8.06 -13.39 -3.43
N LYS A 222 7.00 -14.08 -3.88
CA LYS A 222 6.48 -13.99 -5.24
C LYS A 222 5.74 -12.66 -5.47
N PRO A 223 5.73 -12.13 -6.68
CA PRO A 223 4.90 -10.98 -7.02
C PRO A 223 3.42 -11.37 -7.08
N LEU A 224 2.54 -10.46 -6.66
CA LEU A 224 1.10 -10.62 -6.68
C LEU A 224 0.46 -9.42 -7.39
N TYR A 225 -0.41 -9.67 -8.37
CA TYR A 225 -1.22 -8.61 -8.97
C TYR A 225 -2.40 -8.27 -8.07
N LEU A 226 -2.58 -6.97 -7.76
CA LEU A 226 -3.71 -6.48 -6.97
C LEU A 226 -4.49 -5.44 -7.77
N GLU A 227 -5.81 -5.56 -7.71
CA GLU A 227 -6.75 -4.65 -8.36
C GLU A 227 -7.46 -3.74 -7.37
N ASN A 228 -8.01 -2.63 -7.88
CA ASN A 228 -8.89 -1.74 -7.14
C ASN A 228 -8.26 -1.12 -5.89
N MET A 229 -6.93 -0.97 -5.84
CA MET A 229 -6.22 -0.30 -4.75
C MET A 229 -6.52 1.20 -4.71
N LEU A 230 -6.60 1.78 -3.52
CA LEU A 230 -6.87 3.21 -3.31
C LEU A 230 -5.57 4.01 -3.37
N SER A 231 -5.49 4.95 -4.30
CA SER A 231 -4.43 5.95 -4.32
C SER A 231 -4.65 6.99 -3.21
N ALA A 232 -3.58 7.72 -2.87
CA ALA A 232 -3.70 8.87 -1.94
C ALA A 232 -4.64 9.97 -2.48
N ARG A 233 -4.86 10.02 -3.81
CA ARG A 233 -5.76 10.96 -4.48
C ARG A 233 -7.22 10.46 -4.53
N GLY A 234 -7.51 9.30 -3.94
CA GLY A 234 -8.86 8.71 -3.91
C GLY A 234 -9.26 7.96 -5.18
N THR A 235 -8.36 7.80 -6.14
CA THR A 235 -8.60 7.04 -7.38
C THR A 235 -8.23 5.56 -7.23
N LEU A 236 -8.80 4.71 -8.08
CA LEU A 236 -8.45 3.28 -8.15
C LEU A 236 -7.21 3.06 -9.03
N LEU A 237 -6.35 2.14 -8.61
CA LEU A 237 -5.20 1.66 -9.38
C LEU A 237 -5.06 0.14 -9.23
N ASN A 238 -4.48 -0.48 -10.26
CA ASN A 238 -4.08 -1.88 -10.23
C ASN A 238 -2.55 -1.94 -10.39
N ALA A 239 -1.88 -2.82 -9.66
CA ALA A 239 -0.43 -2.96 -9.75
C ALA A 239 0.02 -4.33 -9.23
N ALA A 240 1.16 -4.81 -9.73
CA ALA A 240 1.86 -5.89 -9.07
C ALA A 240 2.57 -5.35 -7.82
N VAL A 241 2.54 -6.15 -6.76
CA VAL A 241 3.22 -5.88 -5.50
C VAL A 241 4.05 -7.07 -5.08
N GLN A 242 5.10 -6.85 -4.28
CA GLN A 242 5.99 -7.91 -3.83
C GLN A 242 6.66 -7.52 -2.51
N TYR A 243 6.95 -8.49 -1.65
CA TYR A 243 7.71 -8.22 -0.43
C TYR A 243 9.15 -7.84 -0.76
N ASN A 244 9.63 -6.75 -0.17
CA ASN A 244 11.00 -6.29 -0.27
C ASN A 244 11.72 -6.44 1.08
N ALA A 245 12.81 -7.21 1.10
CA ALA A 245 13.57 -7.50 2.31
C ALA A 245 14.29 -6.26 2.88
N ASP A 246 14.75 -5.32 2.05
CA ASP A 246 15.37 -4.06 2.53
C ASP A 246 14.35 -3.19 3.25
N LYS A 247 13.17 -3.01 2.65
CA LYS A 247 12.08 -2.20 3.22
C LYS A 247 11.30 -2.90 4.33
N ARG A 248 11.50 -4.21 4.49
CA ARG A 248 10.71 -5.10 5.37
C ARG A 248 9.19 -4.99 5.15
N TYR A 249 8.77 -4.61 3.94
CA TYR A 249 7.38 -4.33 3.60
C TYR A 249 7.08 -4.66 2.13
N VAL A 250 5.80 -4.75 1.81
CA VAL A 250 5.32 -4.97 0.44
C VAL A 250 5.45 -3.68 -0.36
N GLU A 251 6.22 -3.72 -1.44
CA GLU A 251 6.39 -2.60 -2.36
C GLU A 251 5.64 -2.82 -3.67
N PHE A 252 5.42 -1.73 -4.39
CA PHE A 252 4.84 -1.75 -5.72
C PHE A 252 5.92 -2.00 -6.77
N LEU A 253 5.61 -2.87 -7.72
CA LEU A 253 6.41 -3.10 -8.91
C LEU A 253 5.83 -2.24 -10.04
N PHE A 254 6.40 -1.05 -10.23
CA PHE A 254 5.95 -0.12 -11.29
C PHE A 254 6.74 -0.25 -12.60
N ASP A 255 7.75 -1.12 -12.64
CA ASP A 255 8.63 -1.20 -13.80
C ASP A 255 7.94 -1.90 -14.99
N LYS A 256 8.24 -1.46 -16.21
CA LYS A 256 7.69 -2.01 -17.46
C LYS A 256 8.02 -3.50 -17.66
N ASN A 257 9.02 -3.99 -16.93
CA ASN A 257 9.48 -5.38 -16.93
C ASN A 257 8.63 -6.33 -16.06
N VAL A 258 7.64 -5.83 -15.31
CA VAL A 258 6.75 -6.66 -14.48
C VAL A 258 6.01 -7.73 -15.30
N ARG A 259 5.72 -7.46 -16.58
CA ARG A 259 5.11 -8.46 -17.50
C ARG A 259 6.02 -9.67 -17.78
N ARG A 260 7.32 -9.62 -17.43
CA ARG A 260 8.29 -10.72 -17.58
C ARG A 260 8.56 -11.48 -16.29
N VAL A 261 8.18 -10.92 -15.15
CA VAL A 261 8.18 -11.65 -13.88
C VAL A 261 6.92 -12.49 -13.93
N GLY A 262 6.97 -13.79 -13.67
CA GLY A 262 5.79 -14.66 -13.68
C GLY A 262 4.78 -14.27 -12.60
N VAL A 263 4.08 -13.15 -12.80
CA VAL A 263 3.04 -12.66 -11.92
C VAL A 263 1.88 -13.62 -12.06
N GLU A 264 1.60 -14.36 -10.99
CA GLU A 264 0.39 -15.16 -10.90
C GLU A 264 -0.80 -14.17 -10.98
N ASP A 265 -1.57 -14.27 -12.06
CA ASP A 265 -2.69 -13.37 -12.38
C ASP A 265 -3.92 -13.77 -11.56
N PHE A 266 -3.91 -13.41 -10.27
CA PHE A 266 -5.08 -13.50 -9.39
C PHE A 266 -6.03 -12.34 -9.68
N ARG A 267 -6.65 -12.34 -10.86
CA ARG A 267 -7.78 -11.43 -11.08
C ARG A 267 -8.83 -11.75 -10.03
N SER A 268 -9.21 -10.74 -9.27
CA SER A 268 -10.31 -10.88 -8.32
C SER A 268 -11.55 -11.33 -9.06
N ASP A 269 -12.30 -12.27 -8.47
CA ASP A 269 -13.67 -12.57 -8.86
C ASP A 269 -14.40 -11.24 -9.16
N PRO A 270 -15.02 -11.05 -10.33
CA PRO A 270 -15.74 -9.83 -10.68
C PRO A 270 -16.80 -9.42 -9.65
N GLU A 271 -17.24 -10.35 -8.79
CA GLU A 271 -18.16 -10.09 -7.68
C GLU A 271 -17.47 -9.58 -6.41
N VAL A 272 -16.15 -9.47 -6.38
CA VAL A 272 -15.37 -9.04 -5.21
C VAL A 272 -14.75 -7.67 -5.45
N PHE A 273 -15.07 -6.72 -4.58
CA PHE A 273 -14.43 -5.42 -4.53
C PHE A 273 -13.64 -5.28 -3.23
N ARG A 274 -12.31 -5.16 -3.33
CA ARG A 274 -11.40 -4.94 -2.18
C ARG A 274 -11.48 -6.01 -1.07
N GLY A 275 -11.70 -7.27 -1.48
CA GLY A 275 -11.88 -8.40 -0.56
C GLY A 275 -13.29 -8.50 0.03
N LYS A 276 -14.22 -7.63 -0.38
CA LYS A 276 -15.64 -7.74 -0.03
C LYS A 276 -16.43 -8.29 -1.21
N LYS A 277 -17.12 -9.41 -1.00
CA LYS A 277 -18.12 -9.92 -1.94
C LYS A 277 -19.29 -8.95 -2.01
N LEU A 278 -19.60 -8.50 -3.23
CA LEU A 278 -20.72 -7.62 -3.53
C LEU A 278 -22.03 -8.41 -3.45
N LYS A 279 -23.07 -7.79 -2.88
CA LYS A 279 -24.42 -8.37 -2.84
C LYS A 279 -24.98 -8.44 -4.25
N LYS A 280 -25.88 -9.40 -4.50
CA LYS A 280 -26.54 -9.60 -5.80
C LYS A 280 -27.11 -8.29 -6.37
N TRP A 281 -27.86 -7.52 -5.57
CA TRP A 281 -28.43 -6.25 -6.01
C TRP A 281 -27.37 -5.17 -6.35
N GLN A 282 -26.20 -5.20 -5.72
CA GLN A 282 -25.08 -4.31 -6.06
C GLN A 282 -24.55 -4.69 -7.43
N MET A 283 -24.34 -5.98 -7.67
CA MET A 283 -23.92 -6.50 -8.97
C MET A 283 -24.94 -6.22 -10.07
N ASP A 284 -26.24 -6.38 -9.80
CA ASP A 284 -27.30 -6.09 -10.77
C ASP A 284 -27.26 -4.62 -11.21
N LYS A 285 -27.09 -3.67 -10.28
CA LYS A 285 -26.89 -2.25 -10.60
C LYS A 285 -25.63 -2.01 -11.44
N LEU A 286 -24.50 -2.59 -11.04
CA LEU A 286 -23.22 -2.41 -11.72
C LEU A 286 -23.25 -2.99 -13.15
N ARG A 287 -23.94 -4.11 -13.37
CA ARG A 287 -24.14 -4.74 -14.69
C ARG A 287 -24.92 -3.84 -15.66
N VAL A 288 -25.82 -3.00 -15.16
CA VAL A 288 -26.56 -2.01 -15.97
C VAL A 288 -25.92 -0.62 -15.94
N VAL A 289 -24.66 -0.51 -15.49
CA VAL A 289 -23.88 0.74 -15.43
C VAL A 289 -24.49 1.78 -14.47
N GLU A 290 -25.35 1.33 -13.56
CA GLU A 290 -25.84 2.12 -12.45
C GLU A 290 -24.86 2.12 -11.26
N VAL A 291 -25.11 3.04 -10.33
CA VAL A 291 -24.26 3.23 -9.16
C VAL A 291 -24.74 2.33 -8.01
N ALA A 292 -23.85 1.49 -7.50
CA ALA A 292 -24.09 0.71 -6.29
C ALA A 292 -23.47 1.39 -5.07
N TYR A 293 -24.22 1.51 -3.97
CA TYR A 293 -23.66 1.92 -2.69
C TYR A 293 -23.02 0.72 -1.99
N VAL A 294 -21.80 0.87 -1.49
CA VAL A 294 -21.05 -0.17 -0.78
C VAL A 294 -20.54 0.37 0.55
N HIS A 295 -20.80 -0.35 1.63
CA HIS A 295 -20.35 -0.02 2.99
C HIS A 295 -19.51 -1.17 3.57
N GLY A 296 -18.84 -0.93 4.69
CA GLY A 296 -18.05 -1.96 5.39
C GLY A 296 -16.75 -2.33 4.67
N LEU A 297 -16.22 -1.44 3.83
CA LEU A 297 -14.86 -1.52 3.32
C LEU A 297 -13.90 -1.17 4.46
N VAL A 298 -12.69 -1.72 4.45
CA VAL A 298 -11.73 -1.57 5.56
C VAL A 298 -10.46 -0.90 5.07
N ASP A 299 -9.99 0.12 5.79
CA ASP A 299 -8.72 0.79 5.50
C ASP A 299 -7.52 0.09 6.15
N LYS A 300 -6.31 0.61 5.93
CA LYS A 300 -5.07 0.04 6.50
C LYS A 300 -5.04 0.03 8.05
N ASN A 301 -5.87 0.85 8.71
CA ASN A 301 -5.96 0.96 10.16
C ASN A 301 -7.12 0.12 10.73
N GLY A 302 -7.81 -0.67 9.89
CA GLY A 302 -9.00 -1.42 10.29
C GLY A 302 -10.27 -0.55 10.34
N LYS A 303 -10.21 0.73 9.98
CA LYS A 303 -11.38 1.62 10.03
C LYS A 303 -12.31 1.32 8.87
N ARG A 304 -13.60 1.16 9.19
CA ARG A 304 -14.64 0.95 8.19
C ARG A 304 -14.95 2.24 7.43
N TYR A 305 -15.17 2.14 6.13
CA TYR A 305 -15.65 3.22 5.27
C TYR A 305 -16.65 2.70 4.22
N GLN A 306 -17.25 3.65 3.52
CA GLN A 306 -18.27 3.44 2.50
C GLN A 306 -17.99 4.28 1.26
N GLY A 307 -18.69 3.96 0.18
CA GLY A 307 -18.70 4.78 -1.02
C GLY A 307 -19.64 4.24 -2.07
N TYR A 308 -19.49 4.79 -3.26
CA TYR A 308 -20.30 4.51 -4.43
C TYR A 308 -19.41 3.86 -5.49
N LEU A 309 -19.90 2.78 -6.06
CA LEU A 309 -19.26 2.04 -7.14
C LEU A 309 -20.03 2.20 -8.43
N ARG A 310 -19.29 2.26 -9.53
CA ARG A 310 -19.79 2.09 -10.89
C ARG A 310 -18.87 1.11 -11.61
N PHE A 311 -19.37 0.40 -12.61
CA PHE A 311 -18.55 -0.46 -13.46
C PHE A 311 -18.42 0.15 -14.85
N ASP A 312 -17.19 0.43 -15.29
CA ASP A 312 -16.90 0.84 -16.65
C ASP A 312 -16.72 -0.40 -17.52
N LYS A 313 -17.72 -0.66 -18.38
CA LYS A 313 -17.71 -1.79 -19.32
C LYS A 313 -16.64 -1.69 -20.40
N ARG A 314 -16.17 -0.48 -20.75
CA ARG A 314 -15.14 -0.30 -21.77
C ARG A 314 -13.76 -0.64 -21.22
N MET A 315 -13.51 -0.28 -19.96
CA MET A 315 -12.24 -0.51 -19.30
C MET A 315 -12.21 -1.80 -18.47
N GLU A 316 -13.35 -2.50 -18.36
CA GLU A 316 -13.58 -3.66 -17.49
C GLU A 316 -13.11 -3.43 -16.05
N LYS A 317 -13.44 -2.26 -15.49
CA LYS A 317 -12.94 -1.82 -14.18
C LYS A 317 -14.03 -1.17 -13.33
N PHE A 318 -13.89 -1.29 -12.02
CA PHE A 318 -14.65 -0.48 -11.09
C PHE A 318 -14.16 0.98 -11.10
N GLU A 319 -15.09 1.89 -10.91
CA GLU A 319 -14.87 3.27 -10.47
C GLU A 319 -15.40 3.40 -9.04
N PHE A 320 -14.67 4.09 -8.17
CA PHE A 320 -15.08 4.32 -6.78
C PHE A 320 -15.04 5.81 -6.45
N SER A 321 -16.05 6.26 -5.70
CA SER A 321 -16.08 7.59 -5.12
C SER A 321 -16.67 7.59 -3.72
N PHE A 322 -16.07 8.36 -2.81
CA PHE A 322 -16.60 8.57 -1.46
C PHE A 322 -17.93 9.35 -1.46
N LYS A 323 -18.19 10.13 -2.52
CA LYS A 323 -19.44 10.88 -2.72
C LYS A 323 -20.12 10.40 -4.00
N ASN A 324 -21.44 10.48 -4.07
CA ASN A 324 -22.14 10.16 -5.30
C ASN A 324 -21.96 11.27 -6.35
N VAL A 325 -20.85 11.21 -7.09
CA VAL A 325 -20.50 12.16 -8.16
C VAL A 325 -21.27 11.89 -9.46
N TRP A 326 -21.97 10.76 -9.54
CA TRP A 326 -22.78 10.34 -10.69
C TRP A 326 -24.27 10.68 -10.53
N LYS A 327 -24.64 11.41 -9.47
CA LYS A 327 -26.00 11.93 -9.26
C LYS A 327 -26.28 13.01 -10.32
N GLY A 328 -26.93 12.63 -11.42
CA GLY A 328 -27.29 13.53 -12.54
C GLY A 328 -26.89 13.04 -13.93
N SER A 329 -26.13 11.94 -14.04
CA SER A 329 -25.69 11.40 -15.35
C SER A 329 -26.81 10.73 -16.17
N ARG A 330 -28.05 10.66 -15.66
CA ARG A 330 -29.18 9.95 -16.27
C ARG A 330 -29.67 10.55 -17.60
N ASN A 331 -29.30 11.79 -17.97
CA ASN A 331 -29.95 12.51 -19.08
C ASN A 331 -29.15 12.70 -20.37
N ARG A 332 -27.99 12.05 -20.57
CA ARG A 332 -27.22 12.23 -21.84
C ARG A 332 -27.31 11.09 -22.85
N SER A 333 -27.97 9.97 -22.53
CA SER A 333 -28.06 8.81 -23.43
C SER A 333 -29.46 8.50 -23.96
N LYS A 334 -30.46 9.37 -23.71
CA LYS A 334 -31.78 9.29 -24.36
C LYS A 334 -32.21 10.67 -24.84
N GLY A 335 -32.11 10.92 -26.15
CA GLY A 335 -32.75 12.06 -26.78
C GLY A 335 -31.88 12.79 -27.81
N LYS A 336 -31.76 12.24 -29.01
CA LYS A 336 -31.84 12.97 -30.28
C LYS A 336 -32.26 11.98 -31.37
N VAL A 337 -33.55 11.65 -31.38
CA VAL A 337 -34.26 11.34 -32.63
C VAL A 337 -35.18 12.53 -32.84
N GLY A 338 -34.65 13.54 -33.53
CA GLY A 338 -35.41 14.68 -34.03
C GLY A 338 -35.38 14.57 -35.54
N ILE A 339 -36.52 14.15 -36.09
CA ILE A 339 -36.83 14.17 -37.52
C ILE A 339 -36.94 15.64 -37.92
N GLU A 340 -36.08 16.12 -38.81
CA GLU A 340 -36.37 17.31 -39.61
C GLU A 340 -36.52 16.89 -41.07
N ARG A 341 -37.74 17.06 -41.57
CA ARG A 341 -38.08 17.05 -43.00
C ARG A 341 -37.87 18.46 -43.53
N GLY A 342 -37.38 18.55 -44.76
CA GLY A 342 -37.18 19.79 -45.53
C GLY A 342 -35.70 20.12 -45.67
N GLY A 343 -35.13 20.36 -46.84
CA GLY A 343 -35.64 20.37 -48.20
C GLY A 343 -34.41 20.41 -49.12
N CYS A 344 -34.60 19.92 -50.33
CA CYS A 344 -33.60 19.82 -51.39
C CYS A 344 -33.08 21.22 -51.78
N GLU A 345 -31.77 21.42 -51.83
CA GLU A 345 -31.16 22.10 -52.98
C GLU A 345 -29.66 21.77 -53.10
N SER A 346 -29.34 21.35 -54.31
CA SER A 346 -28.07 21.00 -54.90
C SER A 346 -27.11 22.18 -55.07
N LEU A 347 -25.78 21.97 -55.06
CA LEU A 347 -24.92 21.81 -56.25
C LEU A 347 -23.42 21.99 -55.92
N LEU A 348 -22.61 21.09 -56.50
CA LEU A 348 -21.26 21.26 -57.09
C LEU A 348 -19.98 21.55 -56.25
N PHE A 349 -19.09 20.54 -56.26
CA PHE A 349 -17.65 20.55 -56.61
C PHE A 349 -16.75 21.73 -56.18
N LEU A 350 -15.78 21.45 -55.29
CA LEU A 350 -14.37 21.15 -55.59
C LEU A 350 -13.61 20.75 -54.32
#